data_AF-A0A3B8R874-F1
#
_entry.id   AF-A0A3B8R874-F1
#
_cell.length_a   1.000
_cell.length_b   1.000
_cell.length_c   1.000
_cell.angle_alpha   90.00
_cell.angle_beta   90.00
_cell.angle_gamma   90.00
#
_symmetry.space_group_name_H-M   'P 1'
#
loop_
_entity.id
_entity.type
_entity.pdbx_description
1 polymer ?
#
loop_
_entity_poly.entity_id
_entity_poly.type
_entity_poly.pdbx_seq_one_letter_code
_entity_poly.pdbx_strand_id
1 'polypeptide(L)'
;MTPRYLTITLISALISAALLLPTLGFADSALLTPCPASTHSKILDYEDKALCARVAVAEANQINSRSITLNVVVLPATTRAKVADPLVLLAGGPGQSVVSVGPAWAGRFENLRKDRDFLLIDQRGTGDSNSLACAEALAPIFDEADLNSDVNLVLGQQITALKDCLTTLDADPRF
;
A
#
# COMPACT_ATOMS: atom_id res chain seq x y z
N MET A 1 -54.35 -32.52 59.29
CA MET A 1 -54.11 -33.53 58.24
C MET A 1 -52.92 -33.07 57.41
N THR A 2 -51.99 -34.00 57.25
CA THR A 2 -50.61 -33.92 56.77
C THR A 2 -50.48 -33.65 55.25
N PRO A 3 -49.24 -33.35 54.77
CA PRO A 3 -48.97 -32.43 53.66
C PRO A 3 -48.70 -33.13 52.32
N ARG A 4 -48.57 -32.34 51.24
CA ARG A 4 -47.85 -32.78 50.02
C ARG A 4 -47.12 -31.59 49.38
N TYR A 5 -45.91 -31.34 49.89
CA TYR A 5 -44.84 -30.63 49.18
C TYR A 5 -44.30 -31.53 48.04
N LEU A 6 -43.33 -31.02 47.27
CA LEU A 6 -42.50 -31.73 46.28
C LEU A 6 -43.24 -31.89 44.94
N THR A 7 -42.92 -31.17 43.86
CA THR A 7 -41.67 -31.31 43.09
C THR A 7 -41.61 -30.29 41.93
N ILE A 8 -41.38 -28.98 42.12
CA ILE A 8 -41.10 -28.09 40.97
C ILE A 8 -40.17 -26.93 41.37
N THR A 9 -38.94 -27.25 41.76
CA THR A 9 -37.89 -26.22 41.93
C THR A 9 -36.57 -26.84 41.53
N LEU A 10 -36.21 -26.89 40.24
CA LEU A 10 -34.83 -27.17 39.79
C LEU A 10 -34.53 -27.05 38.27
N ILE A 11 -35.21 -26.21 37.48
CA ILE A 11 -34.83 -26.02 36.05
C ILE A 11 -34.58 -24.55 35.63
N SER A 12 -34.83 -23.56 36.48
CA SER A 12 -34.83 -22.15 36.03
C SER A 12 -33.49 -21.40 36.12
N ALA A 13 -32.39 -22.02 36.56
CA ALA A 13 -31.18 -21.28 36.97
C ALA A 13 -29.93 -21.50 36.07
N LEU A 14 -30.10 -21.86 34.80
CA LEU A 14 -28.96 -22.11 33.89
C LEU A 14 -28.99 -21.32 32.56
N ILE A 15 -29.88 -20.33 32.40
CA ILE A 15 -30.02 -19.56 31.14
C ILE A 15 -29.49 -18.11 31.23
N SER A 16 -29.10 -17.60 32.41
CA SER A 16 -28.77 -16.17 32.56
C SER A 16 -27.28 -15.80 32.60
N ALA A 17 -26.35 -16.74 32.40
CA ALA A 17 -24.91 -16.46 32.50
C ALA A 17 -24.16 -16.30 31.16
N ALA A 18 -24.85 -16.35 30.00
CA ALA A 18 -24.20 -16.31 28.68
C ALA A 18 -24.16 -14.91 28.01
N LEU A 19 -24.61 -13.85 28.68
CA LEU A 19 -24.80 -12.52 28.07
C LEU A 19 -23.69 -11.48 28.37
N LEU A 20 -22.55 -11.90 28.92
CA LEU A 20 -21.42 -11.01 29.20
C LEU A 20 -20.11 -11.53 28.58
N LEU A 21 -20.19 -12.12 27.39
CA LEU A 21 -19.00 -12.12 26.54
C LEU A 21 -18.81 -10.67 26.09
N PRO A 22 -17.73 -9.98 26.50
CA PRO A 22 -17.36 -8.75 25.83
C PRO A 22 -17.16 -9.18 24.38
N THR A 23 -17.93 -8.60 23.47
CA THR A 23 -17.52 -8.57 22.08
C THR A 23 -16.14 -7.92 22.11
N LEU A 24 -15.09 -8.74 22.06
CA LEU A 24 -13.81 -8.33 21.49
C LEU A 24 -14.14 -7.99 20.04
N GLY A 25 -14.78 -6.84 19.85
CA GLY A 25 -14.88 -6.19 18.58
C GLY A 25 -13.44 -5.97 18.21
N PHE A 26 -12.96 -6.73 17.23
CA PHE A 26 -11.90 -6.24 16.38
C PHE A 26 -12.37 -4.85 15.96
N ALA A 27 -11.78 -3.81 16.55
CA ALA A 27 -11.81 -2.48 15.98
C ALA A 27 -10.95 -2.56 14.71
N ASP A 28 -11.45 -3.30 13.71
CA ASP A 28 -10.89 -3.33 12.38
C ASP A 28 -11.38 -2.04 11.73
N SER A 29 -10.76 -0.94 12.17
CA SER A 29 -10.87 0.34 11.50
C SER A 29 -10.30 0.08 10.11
N ALA A 30 -11.19 0.08 9.11
CA ALA A 30 -10.87 -0.26 7.74
C ALA A 30 -9.49 0.25 7.34
N LEU A 31 -8.55 -0.68 7.09
CA LEU A 31 -7.18 -0.38 6.68
C LEU A 31 -7.14 0.58 5.48
N LEU A 32 -8.18 0.51 4.65
CA LEU A 32 -8.41 1.36 3.49
C LEU A 32 -9.31 2.55 3.84
N THR A 33 -8.83 3.75 3.58
CA THR A 33 -9.57 5.01 3.70
C THR A 33 -9.58 5.73 2.35
N PRO A 34 -10.48 6.69 2.09
CA PRO A 34 -10.35 7.56 0.92
C PRO A 34 -8.94 8.16 0.81
N CYS A 35 -8.38 8.20 -0.39
CA CYS A 35 -7.04 8.72 -0.59
C CYS A 35 -6.95 10.24 -0.26
N PRO A 36 -5.93 10.68 0.49
CA PRO A 36 -5.75 12.10 0.79
C PRO A 36 -5.18 12.86 -0.42
N ALA A 37 -5.85 13.95 -0.82
CA ALA A 37 -5.44 14.75 -1.98
C ALA A 37 -4.04 15.36 -1.87
N SER A 38 -3.55 15.58 -0.64
CA SER A 38 -2.20 16.12 -0.40
C SER A 38 -1.08 15.20 -0.87
N THR A 39 -1.30 13.89 -0.91
CA THR A 39 -0.28 12.91 -1.33
C THR A 39 -0.68 12.11 -2.57
N HIS A 40 -1.96 12.13 -2.97
CA HIS A 40 -2.48 11.29 -4.05
C HIS A 40 -3.31 12.07 -5.08
N SER A 41 -3.03 13.36 -5.29
CA SER A 41 -3.76 14.21 -6.25
C SER A 41 -3.88 13.57 -7.64
N LYS A 42 -2.78 13.08 -8.21
CA LYS A 42 -2.79 12.41 -9.54
C LYS A 42 -3.63 11.13 -9.59
N ILE A 43 -3.75 10.42 -8.46
CA ILE A 43 -4.65 9.27 -8.36
C ILE A 43 -6.09 9.76 -8.38
N LEU A 44 -6.41 10.77 -7.57
CA LEU A 44 -7.77 11.31 -7.46
C LEU A 44 -8.23 12.02 -8.74
N ASP A 45 -7.32 12.59 -9.52
CA ASP A 45 -7.61 13.13 -10.86
C ASP A 45 -8.08 12.03 -11.83
N TYR A 46 -7.64 10.79 -11.63
CA TYR A 46 -8.03 9.63 -12.43
C TYR A 46 -9.23 8.86 -11.86
N GLU A 47 -9.27 8.65 -10.54
CA GLU A 47 -10.30 7.90 -9.83
C GLU A 47 -10.59 8.56 -8.47
N ASP A 48 -11.70 9.27 -8.38
CA ASP A 48 -12.10 10.06 -7.21
C ASP A 48 -12.50 9.22 -5.99
N LYS A 49 -12.82 7.92 -6.20
CA LYS A 49 -13.14 6.96 -5.13
C LYS A 49 -11.97 6.06 -4.77
N ALA A 50 -10.75 6.41 -5.18
CA ALA A 50 -9.58 5.64 -4.82
C ALA A 50 -9.44 5.52 -3.29
N LEU A 51 -9.08 4.33 -2.85
CA LEU A 51 -8.84 4.04 -1.44
C LEU A 51 -7.34 3.84 -1.22
N CYS A 52 -6.83 4.33 -0.10
CA CYS A 52 -5.43 4.27 0.26
C CYS A 52 -5.25 3.61 1.62
N ALA A 53 -4.11 2.93 1.78
CA ALA A 53 -3.65 2.43 3.07
C ALA A 53 -2.15 2.72 3.23
N ARG A 54 -1.74 2.83 4.50
CA ARG A 54 -0.34 2.94 4.90
C ARG A 54 0.00 1.71 5.73
N VAL A 55 0.79 0.79 5.17
CA VAL A 55 1.04 -0.52 5.79
C VAL A 55 2.46 -0.57 6.34
N ALA A 56 2.58 -0.64 7.67
CA ALA A 56 3.87 -0.80 8.33
C ALA A 56 4.42 -2.22 8.10
N VAL A 57 5.67 -2.33 7.66
CA VAL A 57 6.38 -3.59 7.45
C VAL A 57 7.82 -3.47 7.95
N ALA A 58 8.39 -4.56 8.45
CA ALA A 58 9.83 -4.63 8.74
C ALA A 58 10.62 -4.36 7.45
N GLU A 59 11.63 -3.51 7.48
CA GLU A 59 12.43 -3.14 6.31
C GLU A 59 13.15 -4.36 5.71
N ALA A 60 13.82 -5.12 6.56
CA ALA A 60 14.62 -6.28 6.21
C ALA A 60 14.21 -7.50 7.05
N ASN A 61 14.52 -8.70 6.55
CA ASN A 61 14.23 -9.95 7.24
C ASN A 61 15.25 -10.23 8.36
N GLN A 62 15.29 -9.37 9.37
CA GLN A 62 16.20 -9.45 10.51
C GLN A 62 15.49 -9.16 11.84
N ILE A 63 16.01 -9.73 12.93
CA ILE A 63 15.53 -9.45 14.28
C ILE A 63 15.69 -7.94 14.54
N ASN A 64 14.64 -7.30 15.05
CA ASN A 64 14.61 -5.86 15.34
C ASN A 64 14.89 -4.96 14.12
N SER A 65 14.50 -5.37 12.91
CA SER A 65 14.53 -4.49 11.73
C SER A 65 13.69 -3.24 11.97
N ARG A 66 14.14 -2.09 11.46
CA ARG A 66 13.32 -0.87 11.46
C ARG A 66 12.05 -1.10 10.65
N SER A 67 10.98 -0.39 10.97
CA SER A 67 9.75 -0.44 10.18
C SER A 67 9.79 0.64 9.10
N ILE A 68 9.41 0.27 7.88
CA ILE A 68 9.04 1.22 6.82
C ILE A 68 7.53 1.16 6.60
N THR A 69 6.98 2.15 5.90
CA THR A 69 5.55 2.21 5.57
C THR A 69 5.38 2.05 4.08
N LEU A 70 4.59 1.06 3.65
CA LEU A 70 4.23 0.90 2.23
C LEU A 70 3.04 1.81 1.87
N ASN A 71 3.13 2.43 0.70
CA ASN A 71 2.07 3.17 0.05
C ASN A 71 1.20 2.20 -0.77
N VAL A 72 -0.06 2.04 -0.36
CA VAL A 72 -1.02 1.15 -1.01
C VAL A 72 -2.19 1.96 -1.53
N VAL A 73 -2.55 1.75 -2.79
CA VAL A 73 -3.69 2.38 -3.45
C VAL A 73 -4.55 1.31 -4.10
N VAL A 74 -5.86 1.43 -3.93
CA VAL A 74 -6.87 0.63 -4.61
C VAL A 74 -7.66 1.55 -5.52
N LEU A 75 -7.67 1.23 -6.81
CA LEU A 75 -8.61 1.81 -7.78
C LEU A 75 -9.79 0.85 -7.88
N PRO A 76 -10.98 1.21 -7.36
CA PRO A 76 -12.11 0.28 -7.33
C PRO A 76 -12.56 -0.15 -8.73
N ALA A 77 -13.21 -1.31 -8.83
CA ALA A 77 -13.92 -1.66 -10.05
C ALA A 77 -14.97 -0.60 -10.42
N THR A 78 -15.16 -0.35 -11.72
CA THR A 78 -16.08 0.70 -12.20
C THR A 78 -17.54 0.27 -12.21
N THR A 79 -17.83 -1.03 -12.08
CA THR A 79 -19.19 -1.56 -12.01
C THR A 79 -19.48 -2.18 -10.64
N ARG A 80 -20.77 -2.44 -10.38
CA ARG A 80 -21.20 -3.13 -9.15
C ARG A 80 -21.00 -4.65 -9.22
N ALA A 81 -20.72 -5.21 -10.40
CA ALA A 81 -20.43 -6.62 -10.59
C ALA A 81 -18.96 -6.93 -10.23
N LYS A 82 -18.49 -6.33 -9.13
CA LYS A 82 -17.15 -6.51 -8.63
C LYS A 82 -16.99 -7.95 -8.13
N VAL A 83 -15.85 -8.51 -8.47
CA VAL A 83 -15.34 -9.79 -7.98
C VAL A 83 -14.33 -9.60 -6.85
N ALA A 84 -13.97 -10.69 -6.17
CA ALA A 84 -13.12 -10.61 -4.98
C ALA A 84 -11.60 -10.44 -5.27
N ASP A 85 -11.12 -10.90 -6.43
CA ASP A 85 -9.69 -10.90 -6.77
C ASP A 85 -9.26 -9.59 -7.45
N PRO A 86 -8.34 -8.80 -6.87
CA PRO A 86 -7.81 -7.62 -7.53
C PRO A 86 -6.73 -7.99 -8.55
N LEU A 87 -6.46 -7.08 -9.48
CA LEU A 87 -5.27 -7.11 -10.33
C LEU A 87 -4.19 -6.24 -9.69
N VAL A 88 -3.06 -6.86 -9.35
CA VAL A 88 -1.91 -6.16 -8.78
C VAL A 88 -1.04 -5.64 -9.92
N LEU A 89 -0.90 -4.32 -10.02
CA LEU A 89 0.04 -3.74 -10.96
C LEU A 89 1.44 -3.69 -10.33
N LEU A 90 2.44 -4.08 -11.10
CA LEU A 90 3.85 -3.95 -10.75
C LEU A 90 4.51 -3.08 -11.82
N ALA A 91 4.97 -1.89 -11.43
CA ALA A 91 5.72 -1.04 -12.35
C ALA A 91 7.11 -1.64 -12.62
N GLY A 92 7.51 -1.61 -13.90
CA GLY A 92 8.78 -2.11 -14.40
C GLY A 92 9.89 -1.04 -14.39
N GLY A 93 11.13 -1.47 -14.64
CA GLY A 93 12.32 -0.67 -14.39
C GLY A 93 13.47 -1.56 -13.95
N PRO A 94 14.12 -1.27 -12.81
CA PRO A 94 13.54 -1.34 -11.47
C PRO A 94 13.38 0.04 -10.81
N GLY A 95 12.79 0.11 -9.62
CA GLY A 95 12.76 1.34 -8.81
C GLY A 95 11.61 2.32 -9.11
N GLN A 96 10.75 2.02 -10.08
CA GLN A 96 9.60 2.87 -10.40
C GLN A 96 8.48 2.74 -9.35
N SER A 97 7.86 3.88 -8.99
CA SER A 97 6.61 3.90 -8.23
C SER A 97 5.46 3.45 -9.11
N VAL A 98 4.75 2.39 -8.71
CA VAL A 98 3.55 1.96 -9.42
C VAL A 98 2.37 2.88 -9.14
N VAL A 99 2.32 3.54 -7.98
CA VAL A 99 1.29 4.55 -7.71
C VAL A 99 1.43 5.73 -8.66
N SER A 100 2.66 6.15 -9.01
CA SER A 100 2.88 7.24 -9.96
C SER A 100 2.47 6.92 -11.40
N VAL A 101 2.56 5.66 -11.85
CA VAL A 101 2.24 5.27 -13.25
C VAL A 101 0.96 4.46 -13.40
N GLY A 102 0.38 4.03 -12.29
CA GLY A 102 -0.84 3.24 -12.21
C GLY A 102 -2.00 3.85 -12.98
N PRO A 103 -2.30 5.16 -12.89
CA PRO A 103 -3.39 5.78 -13.66
C PRO A 103 -3.27 5.59 -15.17
N ALA A 104 -2.06 5.76 -15.73
CA ALA A 104 -1.83 5.59 -17.16
C ALA A 104 -2.07 4.12 -17.59
N TRP A 105 -1.58 3.17 -16.80
CA TRP A 105 -1.81 1.74 -17.04
C TRP A 105 -3.27 1.33 -16.83
N ALA A 106 -3.93 1.88 -15.82
CA ALA A 106 -5.35 1.65 -15.53
C ALA A 106 -6.23 2.15 -16.67
N GLY A 107 -5.91 3.31 -17.26
CA GLY A 107 -6.56 3.80 -18.48
C GLY A 107 -6.38 2.85 -19.66
N ARG A 108 -5.19 2.26 -19.85
CA ARG A 108 -4.92 1.32 -20.94
C ARG A 108 -5.63 -0.04 -20.77
N PHE A 109 -5.95 -0.42 -19.53
CA PHE A 109 -6.59 -1.69 -19.19
C PHE A 109 -7.99 -1.51 -18.58
N GLU A 110 -8.72 -0.46 -18.96
CA GLU A 110 -10.03 -0.11 -18.39
C GLU A 110 -11.06 -1.26 -18.38
N ASN A 111 -11.00 -2.14 -19.39
CA ASN A 111 -11.89 -3.29 -19.50
C ASN A 111 -11.72 -4.26 -18.33
N LEU A 112 -10.49 -4.46 -17.86
CA LEU A 112 -10.21 -5.29 -16.69
C LEU A 112 -10.70 -4.61 -15.40
N ARG A 113 -10.77 -3.28 -15.37
CA ARG A 113 -11.28 -2.51 -14.22
C ARG A 113 -12.81 -2.50 -14.13
N LYS A 114 -13.52 -3.13 -15.07
CA LYS A 114 -14.99 -3.23 -15.00
C LYS A 114 -15.45 -4.04 -13.81
N ASP A 115 -14.80 -5.16 -13.55
CA ASP A 115 -15.15 -6.11 -12.50
C ASP A 115 -14.03 -6.34 -11.49
N ARG A 116 -12.78 -5.95 -11.78
CA ARG A 116 -11.64 -6.10 -10.87
C ARG A 116 -11.21 -4.75 -10.30
N ASP A 117 -10.89 -4.72 -9.00
CA ASP A 117 -10.10 -3.64 -8.43
C ASP A 117 -8.67 -3.71 -8.97
N PHE A 118 -8.01 -2.57 -9.13
CA PHE A 118 -6.58 -2.52 -9.35
C PHE A 118 -5.89 -2.17 -8.04
N LEU A 119 -4.93 -3.00 -7.64
CA LEU A 119 -4.12 -2.82 -6.44
C LEU A 119 -2.73 -2.33 -6.85
N LEU A 120 -2.36 -1.15 -6.38
CA LEU A 120 -1.07 -0.51 -6.60
C LEU A 120 -0.33 -0.50 -5.27
N ILE A 121 0.84 -1.11 -5.23
CA ILE A 121 1.70 -1.12 -4.04
C ILE A 121 3.06 -0.61 -4.49
N ASP A 122 3.44 0.57 -4.03
CA ASP A 122 4.83 1.01 -4.21
C ASP A 122 5.74 0.02 -3.48
N GLN A 123 6.65 -0.58 -4.24
CA GLN A 123 7.63 -1.51 -3.71
C GLN A 123 8.55 -0.79 -2.71
N ARG A 124 9.23 -1.56 -1.86
CA ARG A 124 10.25 -1.01 -0.95
C ARG A 124 11.25 -0.20 -1.75
N GLY A 125 11.56 1.00 -1.29
CA GLY A 125 12.51 1.86 -1.98
C GLY A 125 11.95 2.64 -3.16
N THR A 126 10.64 2.59 -3.41
CA THR A 126 10.01 3.34 -4.52
C THR A 126 8.86 4.21 -4.04
N GLY A 127 8.57 5.28 -4.78
CA GLY A 127 7.44 6.18 -4.49
C GLY A 127 7.39 6.64 -3.03
N ASP A 128 6.22 6.54 -2.41
CA ASP A 128 6.06 6.90 -1.00
C ASP A 128 6.30 5.72 -0.04
N SER A 129 6.95 4.65 -0.52
CA SER A 129 7.37 3.46 0.24
C SER A 129 8.86 3.51 0.60
N ASN A 130 9.29 4.58 1.26
CA ASN A 130 10.68 4.82 1.66
C ASN A 130 11.66 4.91 0.47
N SER A 131 11.40 5.83 -0.48
CA SER A 131 12.14 5.96 -1.74
C SER A 131 13.66 5.97 -1.58
N LEU A 132 14.36 5.21 -2.43
CA LEU A 132 15.82 5.24 -2.61
C LEU A 132 16.23 5.98 -3.89
N ALA A 133 15.32 6.77 -4.45
CA ALA A 133 15.58 7.51 -5.68
C ALA A 133 16.59 8.65 -5.45
N CYS A 134 17.67 8.64 -6.23
CA CYS A 134 18.68 9.70 -6.26
C CYS A 134 18.27 10.91 -7.12
N ALA A 135 17.00 11.32 -7.06
CA ALA A 135 16.43 12.30 -7.98
C ALA A 135 17.20 13.62 -7.96
N GLU A 136 17.56 14.13 -6.78
CA GLU A 136 18.33 15.38 -6.64
C GLU A 136 19.75 15.26 -7.22
N ALA A 137 20.42 14.13 -6.98
CA ALA A 137 21.78 13.91 -7.50
C ALA A 137 21.79 13.76 -9.03
N LEU A 138 20.71 13.20 -9.60
CA LEU A 138 20.59 12.95 -11.03
C LEU A 138 19.94 14.09 -11.82
N ALA A 139 19.18 14.98 -11.17
CA ALA A 139 18.45 16.07 -11.84
C ALA A 139 19.33 16.91 -12.77
N PRO A 140 20.55 17.37 -12.38
CA PRO A 140 21.41 18.17 -13.27
C PRO A 140 21.80 17.45 -14.57
N ILE A 141 21.78 16.12 -14.57
CA ILE A 141 22.16 15.30 -15.73
C ILE A 141 20.96 15.08 -16.65
N PHE A 142 19.75 14.93 -16.10
CA PHE A 142 18.53 14.71 -16.89
C PHE A 142 17.90 16.01 -17.39
N ASP A 143 18.00 17.09 -16.63
CA ASP A 143 17.43 18.39 -17.01
C ASP A 143 18.18 19.04 -18.18
N GLU A 144 19.48 18.75 -18.30
CA GLU A 144 20.37 19.21 -19.37
C GLU A 144 20.67 18.12 -20.40
N ALA A 145 19.81 17.11 -20.51
CA ALA A 145 20.04 15.97 -21.40
C ALA A 145 20.02 16.38 -22.89
N ASP A 146 21.19 16.67 -23.45
CA ASP A 146 21.38 16.80 -24.90
C ASP A 146 21.52 15.39 -25.51
N LEU A 147 20.60 15.04 -26.42
CA LEU A 147 20.59 13.77 -27.14
C LEU A 147 21.83 13.55 -28.03
N ASN A 148 22.64 14.59 -28.26
CA ASN A 148 23.91 14.52 -28.98
C ASN A 148 25.13 14.38 -28.06
N SER A 149 24.92 14.33 -26.74
CA SER A 149 26.01 14.18 -25.77
C SER A 149 26.76 12.86 -25.94
N ASP A 150 28.05 12.88 -25.61
CA ASP A 150 28.83 11.65 -25.52
C ASP A 150 28.25 10.75 -24.41
N VAL A 151 27.82 9.55 -24.79
CA VAL A 151 27.20 8.57 -23.89
C VAL A 151 28.12 8.20 -22.73
N ASN A 152 29.44 8.09 -22.95
CA ASN A 152 30.38 7.74 -21.89
C ASN A 152 30.58 8.88 -20.90
N LEU A 153 30.53 10.13 -21.38
CA LEU A 153 30.58 11.31 -20.52
C LEU A 153 29.37 11.33 -19.57
N VAL A 154 28.16 11.24 -20.14
CA VAL A 154 26.91 11.26 -19.36
C VAL A 154 26.84 10.07 -18.41
N LEU A 155 27.22 8.87 -18.86
CA LEU A 155 27.27 7.69 -18.00
C LEU A 155 28.25 7.86 -16.85
N GLY A 156 29.43 8.46 -17.08
CA GLY A 156 30.41 8.77 -16.04
C GLY A 156 29.86 9.74 -14.98
N GLN A 157 29.13 10.77 -15.41
CA GLN A 157 28.44 11.71 -14.53
C GLN A 157 27.36 10.99 -13.70
N GLN A 158 26.53 10.16 -14.33
CA GLN A 158 25.48 9.40 -13.65
C GLN A 158 26.04 8.46 -12.60
N ILE A 159 27.10 7.70 -12.93
CA ILE A 159 27.75 6.79 -11.98
C ILE A 159 28.32 7.56 -10.79
N THR A 160 28.92 8.72 -11.02
CA THR A 160 29.46 9.56 -9.94
C THR A 160 28.34 10.06 -9.04
N ALA A 161 27.29 10.64 -9.61
CA ALA A 161 26.13 11.12 -8.86
C ALA A 161 25.44 10.01 -8.05
N LEU A 162 25.29 8.81 -8.63
CA LEU A 162 24.72 7.65 -7.95
C LEU A 162 25.60 7.16 -6.81
N LYS A 163 26.93 7.15 -6.99
CA LYS A 163 27.87 6.80 -5.91
C LYS A 163 27.79 7.79 -4.75
N ASP A 164 27.70 9.08 -5.05
CA ASP A 164 27.59 10.10 -4.02
C ASP A 164 26.26 9.97 -3.25
N CYS A 165 25.15 9.83 -3.96
CA CYS A 165 23.83 9.55 -3.38
C CYS A 165 23.84 8.28 -2.50
N LEU A 166 24.50 7.21 -2.94
CA LEU A 166 24.59 5.97 -2.18
C LEU A 166 25.19 6.18 -0.78
N THR A 167 26.09 7.15 -0.61
CA THR A 167 26.69 7.46 0.70
C THR A 167 25.74 8.21 1.65
N THR A 168 24.65 8.78 1.13
CA THR A 168 23.70 9.60 1.90
C THR A 168 22.42 8.85 2.23
N LEU A 169 22.17 7.69 1.60
CA LEU A 169 20.99 6.89 1.89
C LEU A 169 21.01 6.39 3.33
N ASP A 170 19.97 6.75 4.08
CA ASP A 170 19.64 6.09 5.35
C ASP A 170 18.90 4.78 5.07
N ALA A 171 19.51 3.87 4.31
CA ALA A 171 19.01 2.53 3.98
C ALA A 171 20.15 1.68 3.42
N ASP A 172 20.05 0.35 3.54
CA ASP A 172 20.92 -0.57 2.81
C ASP A 172 20.24 -1.03 1.52
N PRO A 173 20.64 -0.54 0.33
CA PRO A 173 19.95 -0.83 -0.92
C PRO A 173 20.13 -2.28 -1.41
N ARG A 174 20.84 -3.13 -0.65
CA ARG A 174 20.94 -4.57 -0.91
C ARG A 174 19.72 -5.35 -0.39
N PHE A 175 18.91 -4.75 0.49
CA PHE A 175 17.81 -5.41 1.19
C PHE A 175 16.48 -4.68 1.01
#